data_AF-A0A0J8UER3-F1
#
_entry.id   AF-A0A0J8UER3-F1
#
_cell.length_a   1.000
_cell.length_b   1.000
_cell.length_c   1.000
_cell.angle_alpha   90.00
_cell.angle_beta   90.00
_cell.angle_gamma   90.00
#
_symmetry.space_group_name_H-M   'P 1'
#
loop_
_entity.id
_entity.type
_entity.pdbx_description
1 polymer ?
#
loop_
_entity_poly.entity_id
_entity_poly.type
_entity_poly.pdbx_seq_one_letter_code
_entity_poly.pdbx_strand_id
1 'polypeptide(L)'
;MPEEESVISAGFRSWAGAVLTTAAVVVPLVLAPTSAARPAADAGLVDVRTVVPDAVIDLRYATADNFVGQRLYPPGAPCLVHESMAAGLATAAAVLRPETLVFWDCYRPHEVQVRMFGVVSNPNWVARPGPYARSHEAGRSVDVTIAGAEMGTGFDDFTERSRAYATDGISPAARANRTRLREAMSAGGLTVYSGEWWHFDGPGAADPRPYLDVPLE
;
A
#
# COMPACT_ATOMS: atom_id res chain seq x y z
N MET A 1 44.19 90.36 34.17
CA MET A 1 44.93 90.37 32.89
C MET A 1 46.17 89.52 33.06
N PRO A 2 46.58 88.71 32.07
CA PRO A 2 45.94 88.36 30.79
C PRO A 2 45.36 86.92 30.84
N GLU A 3 44.28 86.55 30.16
CA GLU A 3 44.07 86.35 28.71
C GLU A 3 45.00 85.31 28.06
N GLU A 4 44.43 84.19 27.61
CA GLU A 4 44.56 83.75 26.21
C GLU A 4 43.47 82.74 25.81
N GLU A 5 43.04 82.88 24.56
CA GLU A 5 41.90 82.27 23.89
C GLU A 5 42.23 80.93 23.19
N SER A 6 41.16 80.22 22.79
CA SER A 6 41.06 79.38 21.57
C SER A 6 41.92 78.10 21.52
N VAL A 7 41.46 76.92 21.09
CA VAL A 7 40.76 76.59 19.85
C VAL A 7 40.00 75.27 20.06
N ILE A 8 38.72 75.23 19.64
CA ILE A 8 37.91 74.01 19.53
C ILE A 8 38.29 73.31 18.21
N SER A 9 38.90 72.13 18.29
CA SER A 9 39.08 71.23 17.15
C SER A 9 37.92 70.23 17.09
N ALA A 10 36.92 70.52 16.26
CA ALA A 10 35.85 69.58 15.92
C ALA A 10 36.38 68.51 14.95
N GLY A 11 36.68 67.32 15.49
CA GLY A 11 36.99 66.15 14.68
C GLY A 11 35.73 65.57 14.05
N PHE A 12 35.51 65.85 12.76
CA PHE A 12 34.52 65.16 11.94
C PHE A 12 34.94 63.69 11.76
N ARG A 13 34.33 62.78 12.53
CA ARG A 13 34.39 61.33 12.24
C ARG A 13 33.37 61.03 11.15
N SER A 14 33.85 60.80 9.93
CA SER A 14 33.03 60.30 8.82
C SER A 14 32.56 58.88 9.15
N TRP A 15 31.25 58.70 9.35
CA TRP A 15 30.62 57.39 9.43
C TRP A 15 30.30 56.95 7.99
N ALA A 16 31.14 56.11 7.41
CA ALA A 16 30.81 55.40 6.18
C ALA A 16 29.73 54.36 6.51
N GLY A 17 28.46 54.70 6.29
CA GLY A 17 27.36 53.76 6.33
C GLY A 17 27.49 52.76 5.19
N ALA A 18 27.84 51.51 5.51
CA ALA A 18 27.78 50.42 4.55
C ALA A 18 26.31 50.08 4.26
N VAL A 19 25.83 50.48 3.08
CA VAL A 19 24.52 50.05 2.56
C VAL A 19 24.66 48.59 2.14
N LEU A 20 24.21 47.66 2.99
CA LEU A 20 24.02 46.26 2.60
C LEU A 20 22.80 46.18 1.68
N THR A 21 23.03 46.13 0.37
CA THR A 21 22.03 45.70 -0.60
C THR A 21 21.80 44.20 -0.44
N THR A 22 20.70 43.81 0.19
CA THR A 22 20.23 42.42 0.19
C THR A 22 19.69 42.08 -1.20
N ALA A 23 20.51 41.40 -2.01
CA ALA A 23 20.04 40.80 -3.24
C ALA A 23 19.05 39.67 -2.89
N ALA A 24 17.78 39.83 -3.24
CA ALA A 24 16.79 38.77 -3.12
C ALA A 24 17.17 37.62 -4.08
N VAL A 25 17.66 36.51 -3.52
CA VAL A 25 17.90 35.28 -4.28
C VAL A 25 16.54 34.66 -4.58
N VAL A 26 16.06 34.83 -5.81
CA VAL A 26 14.88 34.14 -6.32
C VAL A 26 15.31 32.71 -6.65
N VAL A 27 15.02 31.76 -5.75
CA VAL A 27 15.22 30.34 -6.03
C VAL A 27 14.07 29.89 -6.93
N PRO A 28 14.31 29.50 -8.20
CA PRO A 28 13.24 29.00 -9.04
C PRO A 28 12.70 27.71 -8.44
N LEU A 29 11.38 27.65 -8.23
CA LEU A 29 10.68 26.43 -7.85
C LEU A 29 10.77 25.46 -9.04
N VAL A 30 11.72 24.53 -8.99
CA VAL A 30 11.78 23.41 -9.94
C VAL A 30 10.67 22.45 -9.54
N LEU A 31 9.52 22.55 -10.22
CA LEU A 31 8.47 21.54 -10.14
C LEU A 31 9.06 20.23 -10.68
N ALA A 32 9.28 19.26 -9.80
CA ALA A 32 9.61 17.91 -10.23
C ALA A 32 8.48 17.41 -11.15
N PRO A 33 8.78 16.77 -12.30
CA PRO A 33 7.75 16.22 -13.14
C PRO A 33 6.93 15.23 -12.32
N THR A 34 5.64 15.49 -12.18
CA THR A 34 4.69 14.50 -11.66
C THR A 34 4.73 13.35 -12.65
N SER A 35 5.23 12.19 -12.24
CA SER A 35 5.20 10.99 -13.08
C SER A 35 3.75 10.79 -13.51
N ALA A 36 3.48 10.85 -14.81
CA ALA A 36 2.13 10.67 -15.30
C ALA A 36 1.63 9.28 -14.87
N ALA A 37 0.43 9.23 -14.31
CA ALA A 37 -0.22 7.99 -13.91
C ALA A 37 -0.14 6.97 -15.06
N ARG A 38 0.38 5.78 -14.75
CA ARG A 38 0.52 4.71 -15.75
C ARG A 38 -0.83 3.98 -15.88
N PRO A 39 -1.34 3.75 -17.10
CA PRO A 39 -2.47 2.85 -17.31
C PRO A 39 -2.20 1.45 -16.72
N ALA A 40 -3.21 0.83 -16.12
CA ALA A 40 -3.08 -0.49 -15.50
C ALA A 40 -2.48 -1.55 -16.45
N ALA A 41 -2.94 -1.57 -17.71
CA ALA A 41 -2.44 -2.52 -18.71
C ALA A 41 -0.95 -2.36 -19.01
N ASP A 42 -0.43 -1.12 -19.04
CA ASP A 42 0.99 -0.84 -19.27
C ASP A 42 1.88 -1.32 -18.10
N ALA A 43 1.29 -1.47 -16.91
CA ALA A 43 1.94 -2.06 -15.74
C ALA A 43 1.79 -3.59 -15.66
N GLY A 44 1.19 -4.21 -16.68
CA GLY A 44 0.88 -5.65 -16.69
C GLY A 44 -0.24 -6.02 -15.71
N LEU A 45 -1.07 -5.06 -15.30
CA LEU A 45 -2.21 -5.30 -14.42
C LEU A 45 -3.48 -5.55 -15.23
N VAL A 46 -4.29 -6.49 -14.76
CA VAL A 46 -5.61 -6.86 -15.29
C VAL A 46 -6.64 -6.84 -14.18
N ASP A 47 -7.90 -6.51 -14.51
CA ASP A 47 -9.01 -6.65 -13.56
C ASP A 47 -9.30 -8.15 -13.33
N VAL A 48 -9.37 -8.56 -12.07
CA VAL A 48 -9.60 -9.96 -11.71
C VAL A 48 -10.88 -10.54 -12.34
N ARG A 49 -11.92 -9.73 -12.58
CA ARG A 49 -13.17 -10.18 -13.20
C ARG A 49 -13.00 -10.58 -14.67
N THR A 50 -11.94 -10.15 -15.34
CA THR A 50 -11.65 -10.67 -16.70
C THR A 50 -11.07 -12.08 -16.65
N VAL A 51 -10.61 -12.54 -15.48
CA VAL A 51 -9.98 -13.84 -15.25
C VAL A 51 -10.93 -14.79 -14.51
N VAL A 52 -11.62 -14.27 -13.49
CA VAL A 52 -12.60 -14.98 -12.65
C VAL A 52 -13.92 -14.21 -12.73
N PRO A 53 -14.77 -14.47 -13.75
CA PRO A 53 -15.95 -13.64 -14.02
C PRO A 53 -16.96 -13.57 -12.89
N ASP A 54 -17.04 -14.62 -12.06
CA ASP A 54 -17.92 -14.70 -10.91
C ASP A 54 -17.28 -14.20 -9.61
N ALA A 55 -16.07 -13.62 -9.65
CA ALA A 55 -15.42 -13.07 -8.47
C ALA A 55 -16.28 -11.98 -7.81
N VAL A 56 -16.47 -12.14 -6.50
CA VAL A 56 -17.07 -11.10 -5.66
C VAL A 56 -15.96 -10.13 -5.27
N ILE A 57 -16.18 -8.85 -5.54
CA ILE A 57 -15.21 -7.78 -5.24
C ILE A 57 -15.76 -7.01 -4.05
N ASP A 58 -15.05 -7.08 -2.94
CA ASP A 58 -15.38 -6.45 -1.66
C ASP A 58 -14.11 -5.79 -1.10
N LEU A 59 -13.54 -4.86 -1.87
CA LEU A 59 -12.29 -4.20 -1.52
C LEU A 59 -12.44 -3.43 -0.21
N ARG A 60 -11.89 -3.98 0.88
CA ARG A 60 -12.09 -3.48 2.25
C ARG A 60 -11.58 -2.05 2.42
N TYR A 61 -10.47 -1.76 1.75
CA TYR A 61 -9.85 -0.45 1.76
C TYR A 61 -10.55 0.60 0.87
N ALA A 62 -11.56 0.21 0.06
CA ALA A 62 -12.47 1.15 -0.60
C ALA A 62 -13.61 1.66 0.31
N THR A 63 -13.71 1.12 1.53
CA THR A 63 -14.66 1.52 2.56
C THR A 63 -13.93 2.09 3.78
N ALA A 64 -14.65 2.60 4.77
CA ALA A 64 -14.07 2.95 6.08
C ALA A 64 -14.06 1.76 7.06
N ASP A 65 -14.62 0.61 6.68
CA ASP A 65 -14.65 -0.62 7.47
C ASP A 65 -13.34 -1.42 7.27
N ASN A 66 -12.27 -0.84 7.80
CA ASN A 66 -10.93 -1.42 7.84
C ASN A 66 -10.18 -0.85 9.06
N PHE A 67 -9.02 -1.41 9.39
CA PHE A 67 -8.28 -1.03 10.60
C PHE A 67 -7.80 0.43 10.63
N VAL A 68 -7.70 1.10 9.47
CA VAL A 68 -7.36 2.53 9.39
C VAL A 68 -8.57 3.42 9.70
N GLY A 69 -9.79 2.89 9.59
CA GLY A 69 -11.04 3.63 9.81
C GLY A 69 -11.31 4.70 8.75
N GLN A 70 -10.61 4.64 7.62
CA GLN A 70 -10.73 5.59 6.51
C GLN A 70 -10.78 4.84 5.19
N ARG A 71 -11.41 5.47 4.19
CA ARG A 71 -11.34 5.02 2.81
C ARG A 71 -9.96 5.32 2.24
N LEU A 72 -9.26 4.29 1.75
CA LEU A 72 -7.92 4.39 1.17
C LEU A 72 -7.94 4.23 -0.36
N TYR A 73 -8.91 3.49 -0.91
CA TYR A 73 -9.17 3.38 -2.35
C TYR A 73 -10.41 4.19 -2.75
N PRO A 74 -10.50 4.72 -3.98
CA PRO A 74 -11.71 5.40 -4.41
C PRO A 74 -12.92 4.43 -4.52
N PRO A 75 -14.15 4.94 -4.41
CA PRO A 75 -15.34 4.12 -4.62
C PRO A 75 -15.37 3.52 -6.04
N GLY A 76 -15.65 2.22 -6.13
CA GLY A 76 -15.69 1.54 -7.43
C GLY A 76 -14.32 1.13 -7.98
N ALA A 77 -13.25 1.26 -7.19
CA ALA A 77 -11.91 0.82 -7.56
C ALA A 77 -11.91 -0.63 -8.12
N PRO A 78 -11.19 -0.90 -9.21
CA PRO A 78 -11.03 -2.24 -9.73
C PRO A 78 -10.12 -3.08 -8.82
N CYS A 79 -10.39 -4.40 -8.74
CA CYS A 79 -9.43 -5.34 -8.16
C CYS A 79 -8.42 -5.70 -9.26
N LEU A 80 -7.29 -5.01 -9.27
CA LEU A 80 -6.22 -5.23 -10.24
C LEU A 80 -5.21 -6.23 -9.72
N VAL A 81 -4.79 -7.17 -10.58
CA VAL A 81 -3.71 -8.13 -10.31
C VAL A 81 -2.76 -8.18 -11.50
N HIS A 82 -1.50 -8.51 -11.26
CA HIS A 82 -0.53 -8.71 -12.33
C HIS A 82 -0.93 -9.94 -13.16
N GLU A 83 -0.82 -9.85 -14.48
CA GLU A 83 -1.23 -10.89 -15.45
C GLU A 83 -0.64 -12.29 -15.16
N SER A 84 0.53 -12.34 -14.52
CA SER A 84 1.16 -13.59 -14.08
C SER A 84 0.34 -14.37 -13.05
N MET A 85 -0.62 -13.75 -12.37
CA MET A 85 -1.54 -14.42 -11.45
C MET A 85 -2.77 -14.99 -12.16
N ALA A 86 -3.06 -14.57 -13.39
CA ALA A 86 -4.34 -14.83 -14.04
C ALA A 86 -4.66 -16.34 -14.15
N ALA A 87 -3.75 -17.13 -14.71
CA ALA A 87 -3.96 -18.57 -14.84
C ALA A 87 -4.13 -19.27 -13.48
N GLY A 88 -3.39 -18.81 -12.47
CA GLY A 88 -3.46 -19.36 -11.12
C GLY A 88 -4.80 -19.05 -10.43
N LEU A 89 -5.27 -17.81 -10.53
CA LEU A 89 -6.57 -17.40 -9.97
C LEU A 89 -7.74 -18.08 -10.67
N ALA A 90 -7.68 -18.24 -12.00
CA ALA A 90 -8.68 -19.01 -12.75
C ALA A 90 -8.73 -20.47 -12.30
N THR A 91 -7.56 -21.09 -12.10
CA THR A 91 -7.46 -22.48 -11.59
C THR A 91 -7.99 -22.58 -10.17
N ALA A 92 -7.61 -21.67 -9.28
CA ALA A 92 -8.07 -21.64 -7.90
C ALA A 92 -9.60 -21.50 -7.82
N ALA A 93 -10.17 -20.57 -8.58
CA ALA A 93 -11.61 -20.40 -8.67
C ALA A 93 -12.31 -21.66 -9.18
N ALA A 94 -11.75 -22.34 -10.19
CA ALA A 94 -12.30 -23.58 -10.74
C ALA A 94 -12.28 -24.73 -9.72
N VAL A 95 -11.19 -24.88 -8.96
CA VAL A 95 -11.05 -25.90 -7.91
C VAL A 95 -11.99 -25.63 -6.74
N LEU A 96 -12.24 -24.36 -6.43
CA LEU A 96 -13.10 -23.97 -5.33
C LEU A 96 -14.60 -24.15 -5.62
N ARG A 97 -15.01 -24.35 -6.88
CA ARG A 97 -16.43 -24.49 -7.23
C ARG A 97 -17.07 -25.67 -6.48
N PRO A 98 -18.35 -25.55 -6.06
CA PRO A 98 -19.32 -24.49 -6.42
C PRO A 98 -19.19 -23.18 -5.63
N GLU A 99 -18.32 -23.09 -4.64
CA GLU A 99 -18.12 -21.86 -3.88
C GLU A 99 -17.39 -20.78 -4.71
N THR A 100 -17.55 -19.51 -4.29
CA THR A 100 -17.04 -18.33 -5.00
C THR A 100 -15.95 -17.64 -4.19
N LEU A 101 -14.89 -17.19 -4.87
CA LEU A 101 -13.86 -16.34 -4.27
C LEU A 101 -14.38 -14.91 -4.05
N VAL A 102 -14.08 -14.37 -2.88
CA VAL A 102 -14.29 -12.96 -2.53
C VAL A 102 -12.93 -12.29 -2.37
N PHE A 103 -12.70 -11.20 -3.08
CA PHE A 103 -11.46 -10.43 -3.05
C PHE A 103 -11.62 -9.20 -2.16
N TRP A 104 -10.79 -9.12 -1.11
CA TRP A 104 -10.75 -8.05 -0.13
C TRP A 104 -9.63 -7.04 -0.36
N ASP A 105 -8.52 -7.50 -0.94
CA ASP A 105 -7.47 -6.62 -1.46
C ASP A 105 -6.71 -7.27 -2.63
N CYS A 106 -6.18 -6.42 -3.51
CA CYS A 106 -5.49 -6.80 -4.73
C CYS A 106 -4.25 -5.88 -4.90
N TYR A 107 -4.06 -5.24 -6.03
CA TYR A 107 -3.03 -4.20 -6.15
C TYR A 107 -3.26 -3.06 -5.15
N ARG A 108 -2.23 -2.74 -4.36
CA ARG A 108 -2.22 -1.67 -3.35
C ARG A 108 -1.18 -0.60 -3.74
N PRO A 109 -1.59 0.64 -4.03
CA PRO A 109 -0.65 1.73 -4.27
C PRO A 109 0.28 1.97 -3.07
N HIS A 110 1.53 2.38 -3.35
CA HIS A 110 2.57 2.51 -2.32
C HIS A 110 2.16 3.47 -1.20
N GLU A 111 1.54 4.60 -1.55
CA GLU A 111 1.07 5.58 -0.58
C GLU A 111 0.02 5.02 0.39
N VAL A 112 -0.75 4.01 -0.04
CA VAL A 112 -1.69 3.31 0.84
C VAL A 112 -0.93 2.46 1.86
N GLN A 113 0.10 1.72 1.42
CA GLN A 113 0.97 0.95 2.32
C GLN A 113 1.64 1.87 3.37
N VAL A 114 2.11 3.05 2.96
CA VAL A 114 2.68 4.05 3.86
C VAL A 114 1.66 4.54 4.90
N ARG A 115 0.44 4.85 4.48
CA ARG A 115 -0.64 5.28 5.39
C ARG A 115 -1.02 4.20 6.39
N MET A 116 -1.19 2.95 5.92
CA MET A 116 -1.48 1.79 6.76
C MET A 116 -0.42 1.58 7.85
N PHE A 117 0.85 1.60 7.48
CA PHE A 117 1.95 1.44 8.43
C PHE A 117 2.05 2.60 9.43
N GLY A 118 1.64 3.80 9.03
CA GLY A 118 1.51 4.97 9.90
C GLY A 118 0.49 4.77 11.03
N VAL A 119 -0.54 3.93 10.85
CA VAL A 119 -1.53 3.59 11.87
C VAL A 119 -1.09 2.40 12.71
N VAL A 120 -0.62 1.32 12.07
CA VAL A 120 -0.10 0.13 12.74
C VAL A 120 1.36 -0.05 12.39
N SER A 121 2.23 0.54 13.19
CA SER A 121 3.69 0.53 12.98
C SER A 121 4.38 -0.75 13.47
N ASN A 122 3.70 -1.90 13.35
CA ASN A 122 4.21 -3.21 13.73
C ASN A 122 4.40 -4.09 12.48
N PRO A 123 5.64 -4.42 12.09
CA PRO A 123 5.92 -5.19 10.87
C PRO A 123 5.46 -6.65 10.92
N ASN A 124 5.01 -7.15 12.08
CA ASN A 124 4.38 -8.46 12.18
C ASN A 124 2.94 -8.46 11.63
N TRP A 125 2.33 -7.27 11.47
CA TRP A 125 0.92 -7.10 11.11
C TRP A 125 0.73 -6.26 9.84
N VAL A 126 1.56 -5.25 9.64
CA VAL A 126 1.53 -4.41 8.44
C VAL A 126 2.95 -4.30 7.92
N ALA A 127 3.17 -4.74 6.69
CA ALA A 127 4.49 -4.72 6.06
C ALA A 127 5.09 -3.31 6.12
N ARG A 128 6.36 -3.22 6.53
CA ARG A 128 7.09 -1.95 6.54
C ARG A 128 7.28 -1.48 5.08
N PRO A 129 6.86 -0.25 4.73
CA PRO A 129 7.13 0.30 3.41
C PRO A 129 8.64 0.30 3.12
N GLY A 130 9.02 -0.19 1.95
CA GLY A 130 10.41 -0.30 1.52
C GLY A 130 10.79 0.73 0.46
N PRO A 131 11.94 0.54 -0.21
CA PRO A 131 12.30 1.28 -1.42
C PRO A 131 11.82 0.60 -2.72
N TYR A 132 11.21 -0.58 -2.63
CA TYR A 132 10.77 -1.38 -3.78
C TYR A 132 9.38 -1.97 -3.51
N ALA A 133 8.58 -2.04 -4.58
CA ALA A 133 7.33 -2.78 -4.59
C ALA A 133 7.57 -4.29 -4.46
N ARG A 134 6.75 -4.93 -3.64
CA ARG A 134 6.60 -6.38 -3.49
C ARG A 134 5.13 -6.68 -3.24
N SER A 135 4.73 -7.94 -3.35
CA SER A 135 3.41 -8.41 -2.93
C SER A 135 2.27 -7.56 -3.56
N HIS A 136 1.36 -7.00 -2.75
CA HIS A 136 0.27 -6.14 -3.20
C HIS A 136 0.74 -4.91 -3.98
N GLU A 137 1.86 -4.28 -3.61
CA GLU A 137 2.40 -3.12 -4.31
C GLU A 137 2.94 -3.46 -5.72
N ALA A 138 3.24 -4.75 -5.95
CA ALA A 138 3.62 -5.27 -7.27
C ALA A 138 2.42 -5.88 -8.03
N GLY A 139 1.20 -5.80 -7.47
CA GLY A 139 0.00 -6.45 -7.98
C GLY A 139 0.08 -7.98 -7.93
N ARG A 140 0.98 -8.55 -7.13
CA ARG A 140 1.31 -9.99 -7.14
C ARG A 140 0.81 -10.74 -5.90
N SER A 141 -0.09 -10.14 -5.15
CA SER A 141 -0.76 -10.78 -4.01
C SER A 141 -2.22 -10.39 -3.99
N VAL A 142 -3.02 -11.24 -3.36
CA VAL A 142 -4.45 -11.02 -3.12
C VAL A 142 -4.80 -11.44 -1.71
N ASP A 143 -5.73 -10.70 -1.12
CA ASP A 143 -6.40 -11.06 0.11
C ASP A 143 -7.78 -11.58 -0.22
N VAL A 144 -8.05 -12.85 0.07
CA VAL A 144 -9.27 -13.53 -0.36
C VAL A 144 -9.93 -14.36 0.74
N THR A 145 -11.23 -14.59 0.56
CA THR A 145 -11.99 -15.58 1.32
C THR A 145 -12.93 -16.38 0.40
N ILE A 146 -13.65 -17.33 0.99
CA ILE A 146 -14.74 -18.07 0.36
C ILE A 146 -16.06 -17.39 0.74
N ALA A 147 -16.93 -17.15 -0.25
CA ALA A 147 -18.22 -16.51 -0.02
C ALA A 147 -19.05 -17.23 1.04
N GLY A 148 -19.44 -16.51 2.10
CA GLY A 148 -20.28 -17.02 3.20
C GLY A 148 -19.58 -17.97 4.19
N ALA A 149 -18.27 -18.23 4.03
CA ALA A 149 -17.55 -19.12 4.92
C ALA A 149 -17.07 -18.41 6.20
N GLU A 150 -17.25 -19.04 7.36
CA GLU A 150 -16.57 -18.65 8.59
C GLU A 150 -15.09 -19.02 8.50
N MET A 151 -14.21 -18.08 8.88
CA MET A 151 -12.76 -18.26 8.87
C MET A 151 -12.12 -18.12 10.26
N GLY A 152 -12.92 -17.98 11.32
CA GLY A 152 -12.49 -17.98 12.72
C GLY A 152 -11.94 -16.65 13.26
N THR A 153 -11.60 -15.71 12.37
CA THR A 153 -11.30 -14.30 12.65
C THR A 153 -11.87 -13.42 11.53
N GLY A 154 -11.92 -12.12 11.77
CA GLY A 154 -12.11 -11.13 10.70
C GLY A 154 -10.86 -10.99 9.83
N PHE A 155 -11.00 -10.21 8.75
CA PHE A 155 -9.89 -9.66 7.97
C PHE A 155 -9.13 -8.61 8.80
N ASP A 156 -7.82 -8.47 8.57
CA ASP A 156 -6.93 -7.60 9.36
C ASP A 156 -7.01 -7.82 10.88
N ASP A 157 -7.28 -9.06 11.30
CA ASP A 157 -7.20 -9.47 12.69
C ASP A 157 -5.72 -9.62 13.09
N PHE A 158 -5.21 -8.65 13.85
CA PHE A 158 -3.81 -8.58 14.28
C PHE A 158 -3.54 -9.43 15.54
N THR A 159 -3.99 -10.68 15.53
CA THR A 159 -3.73 -11.66 16.59
C THR A 159 -3.20 -12.97 16.02
N GLU A 160 -2.60 -13.80 16.86
CA GLU A 160 -2.09 -15.12 16.50
C GLU A 160 -3.14 -16.05 15.85
N ARG A 161 -4.43 -15.78 16.09
CA ARG A 161 -5.56 -16.52 15.53
C ARG A 161 -5.70 -16.33 14.02
N SER A 162 -5.19 -15.23 13.46
CA SER A 162 -5.26 -14.96 12.03
C SER A 162 -4.21 -15.70 11.22
N ARG A 163 -3.20 -16.30 11.86
CA ARG A 163 -2.18 -17.10 11.17
C ARG A 163 -2.81 -18.23 10.35
N ALA A 164 -2.24 -18.46 9.17
CA ALA A 164 -2.81 -19.36 8.17
C ALA A 164 -3.11 -20.77 8.69
N TYR A 165 -2.30 -21.25 9.64
CA TYR A 165 -2.39 -22.60 10.22
C TYR A 165 -2.79 -22.61 11.70
N ALA A 166 -3.27 -21.49 12.25
CA ALA A 166 -3.71 -21.42 13.63
C ALA A 166 -4.83 -22.44 13.92
N THR A 167 -4.72 -23.11 15.07
CA THR A 167 -5.72 -24.07 15.55
C THR A 167 -6.35 -23.66 16.86
N ASP A 168 -5.60 -22.94 17.70
CA ASP A 168 -6.06 -22.52 19.01
C ASP A 168 -7.19 -21.49 18.91
N GLY A 169 -8.32 -21.83 19.55
CA GLY A 169 -9.56 -21.07 19.49
C GLY A 169 -10.19 -20.91 18.10
N ILE A 170 -9.75 -21.66 17.08
CA ILE A 170 -10.36 -21.67 15.74
C ILE A 170 -11.30 -22.87 15.62
N SER A 171 -12.55 -22.63 15.22
CA SER A 171 -13.56 -23.69 15.08
C SER A 171 -13.12 -24.74 14.04
N PRO A 172 -13.52 -26.02 14.18
CA PRO A 172 -13.23 -27.03 13.17
C PRO A 172 -13.71 -26.65 11.76
N ALA A 173 -14.87 -25.99 11.65
CA ALA A 173 -15.41 -25.48 10.39
C ALA A 173 -14.50 -24.41 9.77
N ALA A 174 -14.07 -23.42 10.55
CA ALA A 174 -13.13 -22.40 10.10
C ALA A 174 -11.79 -22.99 9.65
N ARG A 175 -11.26 -23.99 10.37
CA ARG A 175 -10.03 -24.69 9.97
C ARG A 175 -10.20 -25.44 8.65
N ALA A 176 -11.35 -26.09 8.44
CA ALA A 176 -11.66 -26.76 7.19
C ALA A 176 -11.77 -25.77 6.02
N ASN A 177 -12.43 -24.63 6.23
CA ASN A 177 -12.55 -23.57 5.22
C ASN A 177 -11.20 -22.95 4.86
N ARG A 178 -10.35 -22.64 5.84
CA ARG A 178 -8.96 -22.19 5.60
C ARG A 178 -8.17 -23.21 4.80
N THR A 179 -8.30 -24.50 5.12
CA THR A 179 -7.64 -25.58 4.35
C THR A 179 -8.13 -25.61 2.91
N ARG A 180 -9.45 -25.61 2.69
CA ARG A 180 -10.04 -25.59 1.35
C ARG A 180 -9.57 -24.39 0.53
N LEU A 181 -9.57 -23.19 1.13
CA LEU A 181 -9.07 -21.98 0.47
C LEU A 181 -7.59 -22.14 0.08
N ARG A 182 -6.75 -22.57 1.01
CA ARG A 182 -5.31 -22.76 0.74
C ARG A 182 -5.07 -23.80 -0.34
N GLU A 183 -5.80 -24.91 -0.34
CA GLU A 183 -5.67 -25.97 -1.35
C GLU A 183 -6.07 -25.47 -2.73
N ALA A 184 -7.19 -24.75 -2.85
CA ALA A 184 -7.63 -24.15 -4.11
C ALA A 184 -6.59 -23.17 -4.65
N MET A 185 -6.12 -22.24 -3.81
CA MET A 185 -5.10 -21.26 -4.19
C MET A 185 -3.76 -21.92 -4.56
N SER A 186 -3.35 -22.95 -3.82
CA SER A 186 -2.13 -23.72 -4.10
C SER A 186 -2.23 -24.53 -5.39
N ALA A 187 -3.40 -25.04 -5.75
CA ALA A 187 -3.62 -25.69 -7.04
C ALA A 187 -3.41 -24.74 -8.23
N GLY A 188 -3.67 -23.44 -8.03
CA GLY A 188 -3.31 -22.37 -8.98
C GLY A 188 -1.84 -21.94 -8.93
N GLY A 189 -1.02 -22.53 -8.07
CA GLY A 189 0.38 -22.14 -7.88
C GLY A 189 0.58 -20.87 -7.04
N LEU A 190 -0.44 -20.44 -6.28
CA LEU A 190 -0.30 -19.34 -5.31
C LEU A 190 0.13 -19.89 -3.94
N THR A 191 0.92 -19.12 -3.20
CA THR A 191 1.47 -19.51 -1.91
C THR A 191 0.83 -18.70 -0.79
N VAL A 192 0.33 -19.37 0.24
CA VAL A 192 -0.21 -18.70 1.42
C VAL A 192 0.90 -18.02 2.22
N TYR A 193 0.66 -16.81 2.72
CA TYR A 193 1.52 -16.20 3.73
C TYR A 193 1.18 -16.77 5.11
N SER A 194 2.17 -17.27 5.85
CA SER A 194 1.89 -17.99 7.11
C SER A 194 1.32 -17.10 8.23
N GLY A 195 1.55 -15.79 8.15
CA GLY A 195 1.06 -14.80 9.11
C GLY A 195 -0.45 -14.55 9.01
N GLU A 196 -1.06 -14.81 7.85
CA GLU A 196 -2.43 -14.37 7.54
C GLU A 196 -3.15 -15.43 6.70
N TRP A 197 -4.33 -15.88 7.14
CA TRP A 197 -5.04 -16.95 6.43
C TRP A 197 -5.63 -16.54 5.08
N TRP A 198 -5.83 -15.24 4.87
CA TRP A 198 -6.46 -14.65 3.68
C TRP A 198 -5.44 -14.28 2.58
N HIS A 199 -4.16 -14.11 2.93
CA HIS A 199 -3.14 -13.56 2.03
C HIS A 199 -2.48 -14.64 1.19
N PHE A 200 -2.47 -14.44 -0.13
CA PHE A 200 -1.83 -15.33 -1.08
C PHE A 200 -0.93 -14.60 -2.07
N ASP A 201 0.31 -15.06 -2.17
CA ASP A 201 1.32 -14.58 -3.09
C ASP A 201 1.31 -15.38 -4.40
N GLY A 202 1.35 -14.66 -5.52
CA GLY A 202 1.60 -15.22 -6.84
C GLY A 202 3.09 -15.34 -7.18
N PRO A 203 3.42 -15.80 -8.39
CA PRO A 203 4.79 -15.92 -8.85
C PRO A 203 5.57 -14.61 -8.72
N GLY A 204 6.75 -14.65 -8.11
CA GLY A 204 7.63 -13.48 -7.97
C GLY A 204 7.10 -12.36 -7.09
N ALA A 205 6.12 -12.61 -6.21
CA ALA A 205 5.58 -11.62 -5.28
C ALA A 205 6.67 -11.03 -4.36
N ALA A 206 7.65 -11.85 -3.97
CA ALA A 206 8.76 -11.40 -3.15
C ALA A 206 9.85 -10.66 -3.95
N ASP A 207 9.83 -10.64 -5.29
CA ASP A 207 10.89 -10.00 -6.08
C ASP A 207 10.79 -8.47 -5.98
N PRO A 208 11.89 -7.75 -5.68
CA PRO A 208 11.85 -6.29 -5.64
C PRO A 208 11.60 -5.71 -7.03
N ARG A 209 10.66 -4.77 -7.13
CA ARG A 209 10.30 -4.07 -8.37
C ARG A 209 10.18 -2.56 -8.13
N PRO A 210 10.30 -1.72 -9.18
CA PRO A 210 9.83 -0.34 -9.11
C PRO A 210 8.34 -0.29 -8.74
N TYR A 211 7.91 0.80 -8.09
CA TYR A 211 6.48 1.05 -7.90
C TYR A 211 5.76 1.16 -9.23
N LEU A 212 4.55 0.60 -9.29
CA LEU A 212 3.76 0.58 -10.52
C LEU A 212 3.19 1.97 -10.85
N ASP A 213 2.92 2.78 -9.82
CA ASP A 213 2.30 4.11 -9.89
C ASP A 213 1.02 4.14 -10.75
N VAL A 214 0.19 3.11 -10.56
CA VAL A 214 -1.10 2.95 -11.24
C VAL A 214 -2.20 3.50 -10.33
N PRO A 215 -3.05 4.42 -10.79
CA PRO A 215 -4.19 4.87 -10.01
C PRO A 215 -5.31 3.81 -10.02
N LEU A 216 -6.09 3.75 -8.94
CA LEU A 216 -7.25 2.86 -8.79
C LEU A 216 -8.56 3.54 -9.24
N GLU A 217 -8.52 4.31 -10.34
CA GLU A 217 -9.66 5.09 -10.85
C GLU A 217 -10.63 4.30 -11.73
#